data_AF-A0ABD2ETA7-F1
#
_entry.id   AF-A0ABD2ETA7-F1
#
_cell.length_a   1.000
_cell.length_b   1.000
_cell.length_c   1.000
_cell.angle_alpha   90.00
_cell.angle_beta   90.00
_cell.angle_gamma   90.00
#
_symmetry.space_group_name_H-M   'P 1'
#
loop_
_entity.id
_entity.type
_entity.pdbx_description
1 polymer ?
#
loop_
_entity_poly.entity_id
_entity_poly.type
_entity_poly.pdbx_seq_one_letter_code
_entity_poly.pdbx_strand_id
1 'polypeptide(L)'
;VEAKTLGIATPRKPVLSVSARKIKDNAADWHNLILKWETLNDAGFTTANNIANLKISLLSKDKVQLESSSPASNENEEKTYPEYNEELEMLCEELQATLDGLMRFPASSLTCTGGSCS
;
A
#
# COMPACT_ATOMS: atom_id res chain seq x y z
N VAL A 1 1.97 7.98 68.34
CA VAL A 1 0.68 7.73 67.65
C VAL A 1 1.00 7.55 66.17
N GLU A 2 0.67 6.38 65.65
CA GLU A 2 1.22 5.77 64.43
C GLU A 2 0.61 6.38 63.15
N ALA A 3 1.46 6.70 62.17
CA ALA A 3 1.04 7.22 60.87
C ALA A 3 0.51 6.08 59.99
N LYS A 4 -0.80 6.09 59.73
CA LYS A 4 -1.44 5.16 58.78
C LYS A 4 -1.16 5.61 57.35
N THR A 5 -0.20 4.95 56.71
CA THR A 5 0.03 5.00 55.26
C THR A 5 -1.18 4.43 54.53
N LEU A 6 -1.93 5.31 53.84
CA LEU A 6 -2.96 4.92 52.87
C LEU A 6 -2.25 4.26 51.67
N GLY A 7 -2.37 2.94 51.57
CA GLY A 7 -1.93 2.19 50.41
C GLY A 7 -2.63 2.73 49.16
N ILE A 8 -1.84 3.21 48.20
CA ILE A 8 -2.30 3.54 46.85
C ILE A 8 -2.76 2.22 46.21
N ALA A 9 -4.04 1.91 46.37
CA ALA A 9 -4.71 0.90 45.57
C ALA A 9 -4.81 1.47 44.16
N THR A 10 -3.96 0.99 43.25
CA THR A 10 -4.14 1.21 41.82
C THR A 10 -5.58 0.83 41.46
N PRO A 11 -6.36 1.72 40.83
CA PRO A 11 -7.73 1.40 40.43
C PRO A 11 -7.69 0.15 39.55
N ARG A 12 -8.25 -0.96 40.04
CA ARG A 12 -8.42 -2.17 39.23
C ARG A 12 -9.29 -1.76 38.05
N LYS A 13 -8.74 -1.83 36.83
CA LYS A 13 -9.46 -1.46 35.60
C LYS A 13 -10.85 -2.12 35.63
N PRO A 14 -11.95 -1.34 35.61
CA PRO A 14 -13.27 -1.92 35.58
C PRO A 14 -13.38 -2.84 34.36
N VAL A 15 -13.92 -4.04 34.54
CA VAL A 15 -14.22 -4.94 33.43
C VAL A 15 -15.23 -4.22 32.55
N LEU A 16 -14.80 -3.81 31.36
CA LEU A 16 -15.65 -3.10 30.42
C LEU A 16 -16.89 -3.94 30.11
N SER A 17 -18.05 -3.28 30.05
CA SER A 17 -19.26 -3.90 29.51
C SER A 17 -18.99 -4.45 28.11
N VAL A 18 -19.75 -5.47 27.70
CA VAL A 18 -19.62 -6.08 26.37
C VAL A 18 -19.76 -5.03 25.26
N SER A 19 -20.63 -4.02 25.44
CA SER A 19 -20.80 -2.92 24.49
C SER A 19 -19.58 -1.99 24.41
N ALA A 20 -18.96 -1.64 25.54
CA ALA A 20 -17.76 -0.82 25.56
C ALA A 20 -16.56 -1.53 24.94
N ARG A 21 -16.46 -2.85 25.08
CA ARG A 21 -15.43 -3.67 24.42
C ARG A 21 -15.59 -3.64 22.90
N LYS A 22 -16.81 -3.87 22.37
CA LYS A 22 -17.09 -3.82 20.93
C LYS A 22 -16.73 -2.48 20.28
N ILE A 23 -17.02 -1.36 20.95
CA ILE A 23 -16.66 -0.03 20.43
C ILE A 23 -15.15 0.12 20.32
N LYS A 24 -14.41 -0.33 21.33
CA LYS A 24 -12.94 -0.30 21.32
C LYS A 24 -12.36 -1.21 20.23
N ASP A 25 -12.92 -2.41 20.05
CA ASP A 25 -12.47 -3.36 19.03
C ASP A 25 -12.73 -2.79 17.62
N ASN A 26 -13.91 -2.21 17.37
CA ASN A 26 -14.20 -1.51 16.11
C ASN A 26 -13.23 -0.35 15.84
N ALA A 27 -12.88 0.44 16.87
CA ALA A 27 -11.93 1.53 16.71
C ALA A 27 -10.53 1.00 16.33
N ALA A 28 -10.11 -0.12 16.91
CA ALA A 28 -8.87 -0.80 16.55
C ALA A 28 -8.93 -1.34 15.10
N ASP A 29 -10.06 -1.92 14.69
CA ASP A 29 -10.24 -2.40 13.32
C ASP A 29 -10.16 -1.27 12.30
N TRP A 30 -10.80 -0.13 12.56
CA TRP A 30 -10.68 1.06 11.72
C TRP A 30 -9.25 1.58 11.64
N HIS A 31 -8.54 1.61 12.76
CA HIS A 31 -7.12 2.01 12.76
C HIS A 31 -6.28 1.06 11.90
N ASN A 32 -6.46 -0.25 12.05
CA ASN A 32 -5.76 -1.26 11.27
C ASN A 32 -6.10 -1.17 9.77
N LEU A 33 -7.36 -0.86 9.45
CA LEU A 33 -7.82 -0.66 8.08
C LEU A 33 -7.14 0.56 7.46
N ILE A 34 -7.15 1.72 8.14
CA ILE A 34 -6.49 2.94 7.66
C ILE A 34 -4.99 2.70 7.46
N LEU A 35 -4.33 2.06 8.42
CA LEU A 35 -2.90 1.76 8.33
C LEU A 35 -2.55 0.89 7.11
N LYS A 36 -3.38 -0.12 6.81
CA LYS A 36 -3.23 -0.96 5.61
C LYS A 36 -3.44 -0.16 4.32
N TRP A 37 -4.45 0.71 4.31
CA TRP A 37 -4.75 1.58 3.16
C TRP A 37 -3.58 2.53 2.86
N GLU A 38 -3.03 3.19 3.89
CA GLU A 38 -1.85 4.06 3.77
C GLU A 38 -0.65 3.28 3.23
N THR A 39 -0.36 2.11 3.81
CA THR A 39 0.75 1.25 3.36
C THR A 39 0.63 0.87 1.88
N LEU A 40 -0.57 0.46 1.43
CA LEU A 40 -0.81 0.10 0.03
C LEU A 40 -0.68 1.32 -0.90
N ASN A 41 -1.14 2.50 -0.49
CA ASN A 41 -1.00 3.71 -1.29
C ASN A 41 0.47 4.13 -1.45
N ASP A 42 1.23 4.09 -0.36
CA ASP A 42 2.65 4.45 -0.40
C ASP A 42 3.44 3.49 -1.30
N ALA A 43 3.15 2.19 -1.23
CA ALA A 43 3.71 1.19 -2.12
C ALA A 43 3.33 1.47 -3.59
N GLY A 44 2.04 1.67 -3.86
CA GLY A 44 1.55 1.93 -5.22
C GLY A 44 2.12 3.21 -5.83
N PHE A 45 2.25 4.28 -5.04
CA PHE A 45 2.87 5.52 -5.50
C PHE A 45 4.36 5.34 -5.79
N THR A 46 5.06 4.60 -4.94
CA THR A 46 6.48 4.27 -5.13
C THR A 46 6.69 3.47 -6.42
N THR A 47 5.93 2.40 -6.63
CA THR A 47 6.01 1.58 -7.84
C THR A 47 5.66 2.38 -9.10
N ALA A 48 4.61 3.20 -9.06
CA ALA A 48 4.24 4.06 -10.18
C ALA A 48 5.34 5.09 -10.53
N ASN A 49 5.99 5.68 -9.52
CA ASN A 49 7.11 6.58 -9.72
C ASN A 49 8.31 5.86 -10.34
N ASN A 50 8.62 4.64 -9.91
CA ASN A 50 9.67 3.81 -10.49
C ASN A 50 9.39 3.49 -11.96
N ILE A 51 8.15 3.14 -12.30
CA ILE A 51 7.71 2.95 -13.70
C ILE A 51 7.93 4.22 -14.52
N ALA A 52 7.52 5.38 -14.01
CA ALA A 52 7.69 6.65 -14.71
C ALA A 52 9.17 6.95 -14.97
N ASN A 53 10.02 6.80 -13.94
CA ASN A 53 11.46 7.02 -14.06
C ASN A 53 12.12 6.04 -15.04
N LEU A 54 11.75 4.75 -15.00
CA LEU A 54 12.25 3.73 -15.91
C LEU A 54 11.88 4.07 -17.36
N LYS A 55 10.63 4.44 -17.62
CA LYS A 55 10.19 4.86 -18.96
C LYS A 55 10.93 6.11 -19.44
N ILE A 56 11.17 7.10 -18.59
CA ILE A 56 11.97 8.28 -18.93
C ILE A 56 13.40 7.86 -19.31
N SER A 57 14.03 6.96 -18.54
CA SER A 57 15.38 6.46 -18.81
C SER A 57 15.47 5.69 -20.12
N LEU A 58 14.49 4.84 -20.43
CA LEU A 58 14.45 4.07 -21.67
C LEU A 58 14.33 5.01 -22.89
N LEU A 59 13.39 5.96 -22.85
CA LEU A 59 13.19 6.94 -23.91
C LEU A 59 14.42 7.83 -24.13
N SER A 60 15.12 8.21 -23.06
CA SER A 60 16.34 9.02 -23.18
C SER A 60 17.53 8.21 -23.72
N LYS A 61 17.64 6.91 -23.41
CA LYS A 61 18.66 6.03 -24.01
C LYS A 61 18.45 5.87 -25.53
N ASP A 62 17.19 5.72 -25.95
CA ASP A 62 16.85 5.57 -27.37
C ASP A 62 17.16 6.84 -28.17
N LYS A 63 16.89 8.02 -27.59
CA LYS A 63 17.23 9.31 -28.21
C LYS A 63 18.74 9.46 -28.45
N VAL A 64 19.58 9.04 -27.51
CA VAL A 64 21.04 9.16 -27.61
C VAL A 64 21.61 8.20 -28.66
N GLN A 65 21.07 6.98 -28.79
CA GLN A 65 21.50 6.04 -29.83
C GLN A 65 21.12 6.53 -31.24
N LEU A 66 19.90 7.09 -31.40
CA LEU A 66 19.42 7.63 -32.67
C LEU A 66 20.31 8.77 -33.18
N GLU A 67 20.71 9.71 -32.32
CA GLU A 67 21.54 10.86 -32.72
C GLU A 67 23.02 10.51 -32.97
N SER A 68 23.49 9.35 -32.51
CA SER A 68 24.86 8.87 -32.77
C SER A 68 25.02 8.14 -34.12
N SER A 69 23.90 7.78 -34.78
CA SER A 69 23.92 7.13 -36.08
C SER A 69 23.98 8.16 -37.22
N SER A 70 25.01 8.04 -38.07
CA SER A 70 25.25 8.92 -39.23
C SER A 70 24.03 9.00 -40.19
N PRO A 71 23.71 10.15 -40.80
CA PRO A 71 22.48 10.37 -41.56
C PRO A 71 22.56 9.82 -43.00
N ALA A 72 22.93 8.55 -43.17
CA ALA A 72 23.06 7.93 -44.48
C ALA A 72 22.57 6.47 -44.49
N SER A 73 21.28 6.25 -44.23
CA SER A 73 20.55 5.09 -44.78
C SER A 73 19.05 5.15 -44.49
N ASN A 74 18.29 5.40 -45.57
CA ASN A 74 16.97 4.91 -45.94
C ASN A 74 15.92 4.55 -44.86
N GLU A 75 14.84 5.34 -44.87
CA GLU A 75 13.43 4.92 -44.90
C GLU A 75 13.11 3.46 -44.54
N ASN A 76 13.08 3.17 -43.25
CA ASN A 76 12.12 2.26 -42.62
C ASN A 76 12.13 2.56 -41.12
N GLU A 77 11.30 3.51 -40.71
CA GLU A 77 10.96 3.72 -39.30
C GLU A 77 10.06 2.55 -38.86
N GLU A 78 10.64 1.35 -38.83
CA GLU A 78 10.12 0.27 -38.02
C GLU A 78 10.20 0.78 -36.59
N LYS A 79 9.04 1.15 -36.04
CA LYS A 79 8.86 1.44 -34.62
C LYS A 79 9.39 0.23 -33.87
N THR A 80 10.67 0.28 -33.52
CA THR A 80 11.32 -0.70 -32.68
C THR A 80 10.66 -0.47 -31.33
N TYR A 81 9.60 -1.23 -31.07
CA TYR A 81 9.04 -1.32 -29.72
C TYR A 81 10.23 -1.63 -28.81
N PRO A 82 10.40 -0.89 -27.70
CA PRO A 82 11.48 -1.19 -26.79
C PRO A 82 11.37 -2.68 -26.46
N GLU A 83 12.47 -3.38 -26.69
CA GLU A 83 12.67 -4.78 -26.37
C GLU A 83 12.04 -5.05 -25.00
N TYR A 84 11.28 -6.14 -24.91
CA TYR A 84 10.58 -6.55 -23.69
C TYR A 84 11.45 -6.27 -22.46
N ASN A 85 10.94 -5.43 -21.56
CA ASN A 85 11.68 -5.00 -20.39
C ASN A 85 11.14 -5.73 -19.16
N GLU A 86 11.88 -6.74 -18.71
CA GLU A 86 11.51 -7.60 -17.58
C GLU A 86 11.29 -6.80 -16.28
N GLU A 87 12.10 -5.76 -16.04
CA GLU A 87 11.96 -4.88 -14.88
C GLU A 87 10.64 -4.09 -14.91
N LEU A 88 10.26 -3.58 -16.09
CA LEU A 88 9.02 -2.85 -16.29
C LEU A 88 7.80 -3.77 -16.12
N GLU A 89 7.87 -5.01 -16.61
CA GLU A 89 6.80 -6.00 -16.42
C GLU A 89 6.62 -6.31 -14.94
N MET A 90 7.71 -6.58 -14.21
CA MET A 90 7.68 -6.84 -12.77
C MET A 90 7.05 -5.67 -11.99
N LEU A 91 7.41 -4.43 -12.32
CA LEU A 91 6.82 -3.24 -11.69
C LEU A 91 5.32 -3.10 -12.02
N CYS A 92 4.89 -3.45 -13.24
CA CYS A 92 3.49 -3.48 -13.61
C CYS A 92 2.71 -4.55 -12.83
N GLU A 93 3.27 -5.75 -12.67
CA GLU A 93 2.69 -6.83 -11.85
C GLU A 93 2.58 -6.41 -10.37
N GLU A 94 3.62 -5.78 -9.82
CA GLU A 94 3.61 -5.26 -8.44
C GLU A 94 2.54 -4.17 -8.24
N LEU A 95 2.42 -3.25 -9.20
CA LEU A 95 1.40 -2.20 -9.16
C LEU A 95 -0.01 -2.81 -9.24
N GLN A 96 -0.20 -3.82 -10.09
CA GLN A 96 -1.47 -4.53 -10.21
C GLN A 96 -1.83 -5.26 -8.92
N ALA A 97 -0.88 -5.96 -8.29
CA ALA A 97 -1.10 -6.61 -7.00
C ALA A 97 -1.47 -5.61 -5.89
N THR A 98 -0.86 -4.42 -5.91
CA THR A 98 -1.19 -3.32 -4.99
C THR A 98 -2.62 -2.81 -5.21
N LEU A 99 -3.01 -2.61 -6.47
CA LEU A 99 -4.37 -2.19 -6.84
C LEU A 99 -5.41 -3.24 -6.43
N ASP A 100 -5.12 -4.53 -6.63
CA ASP A 100 -5.99 -5.62 -6.18
C ASP A 100 -6.14 -5.63 -4.65
N GLY A 101 -5.06 -5.32 -3.93
CA GLY A 101 -5.08 -5.10 -2.48
C GLY A 101 -6.03 -3.97 -2.06
N LEU A 102 -6.00 -2.84 -2.78
CA LEU A 102 -6.88 -1.69 -2.55
C LEU A 102 -8.33 -1.99 -2.94
N MET A 103 -8.58 -2.69 -4.05
CA MET A 103 -9.93 -3.07 -4.50
C MET A 103 -10.58 -4.10 -3.55
N ARG A 104 -9.79 -4.91 -2.84
CA ARG A 104 -10.30 -5.82 -1.80
C ARG A 104 -10.66 -5.09 -0.50
N PHE A 105 -10.40 -3.78 -0.40
CA PHE A 105 -10.69 -2.98 0.78
C PHE A 105 -12.09 -2.30 0.66
N PRO A 106 -13.03 -2.46 1.61
CA PRO A 106 -12.98 -3.21 2.86
C PRO A 106 -13.92 -4.43 2.77
N ALA A 107 -13.73 -5.31 1.78
CA ALA A 107 -14.54 -6.53 1.68
C ALA A 107 -14.38 -7.44 2.92
N SER A 108 -13.29 -7.26 3.69
CA SER A 108 -13.05 -7.93 4.98
C SER A 108 -13.63 -7.22 6.20
N SER A 109 -14.23 -6.02 6.10
CA SER A 109 -14.75 -5.28 7.27
C SER A 109 -16.22 -5.58 7.60
N LEU A 110 -16.89 -6.43 6.83
CA LEU A 110 -18.25 -6.86 7.13
C LEU A 110 -18.23 -8.23 7.78
N THR A 111 -18.21 -8.29 9.11
CA THR A 111 -18.97 -9.26 9.93
C THR A 111 -18.81 -8.93 11.42
N CYS A 112 -19.43 -7.83 11.85
CA CYS A 112 -20.16 -7.87 13.11
C CYS A 112 -21.65 -8.00 12.77
N THR A 113 -22.04 -9.14 12.21
CA THR A 113 -23.45 -9.50 12.16
C THR A 113 -23.90 -9.73 13.60
N GLY A 114 -24.82 -8.90 14.07
CA GLY A 114 -25.45 -9.07 15.37
C GLY A 114 -26.11 -10.45 15.44
N GLY A 115 -25.50 -11.36 16.18
CA GLY A 115 -26.04 -12.70 16.39
C GLY A 115 -25.08 -13.54 17.21
N SER A 116 -25.31 -13.57 18.52
CA SER A 116 -24.67 -14.43 19.53
C SER A 116 -23.16 -14.32 19.72
N CYS A 117 -22.78 -13.71 20.84
CA CYS A 117 -21.68 -14.24 21.63
C CYS A 117 -22.27 -14.59 23.01
N SER A 118 -22.12 -15.85 23.44
CA SER A 118 -22.30 -16.26 24.84
C SER A 118 -21.24 -15.65 25.74
#